data_AF-A0A9W4PMW4-F1
#
_entry.id   AF-A0A9W4PMW4-F1
#
_cell.length_a   1.000
_cell.length_b   1.000
_cell.length_c   1.000
_cell.angle_alpha   90.00
_cell.angle_beta   90.00
_cell.angle_gamma   90.00
#
_symmetry.space_group_name_H-M   'P 1'
#
loop_
_entity.id
_entity.type
_entity.pdbx_description
1 polymer ?
#
loop_
_entity_poly.entity_id
_entity_poly.type
_entity_poly.pdbx_seq_one_letter_code
_entity_poly.pdbx_strand_id
1 'polypeptide(L)'
;MINDRRPILVFGATGRQGGSVAKALLKARWPVRVLVLDPSDLASVALRDAGAELVHGSLADTDVIASAMRDVHGVFSVLPANLSAEEEVHYGTSIADLAAQSRIEHFIYSSGASVGDRLTGVPRFDAKPRIEAHIRALSITATIVRPMIFMEMLVRPGFGLDGGRLISLIRPDHSIQLTAVEDIGKIVAAMFADKPLFAGVTLKIASDRVTGHELEAAFTEVAGRTITYSRFPDEVLAANIDLAHMASSLEDGPLAEYVDLTAMRKLNPELLSLRSWLAGSGREALNRALSKVSEL
;
A
#
# COMPACT_ATOMS: atom_id res chain seq x y z
N MET A 1 -5.31 -18.95 -26.99
CA MET A 1 -4.33 -17.90 -27.35
C MET A 1 -3.22 -17.97 -26.33
N ILE A 2 -2.00 -18.29 -26.76
CA ILE A 2 -0.82 -18.24 -25.88
C ILE A 2 -0.60 -16.75 -25.58
N ASN A 3 -0.55 -16.41 -24.29
CA ASN A 3 -0.37 -15.03 -23.87
C ASN A 3 1.12 -14.70 -24.02
N ASP A 4 1.51 -14.04 -25.11
CA ASP A 4 2.91 -13.65 -25.40
C ASP A 4 3.49 -12.61 -24.42
N ARG A 5 2.74 -12.26 -23.38
CA ARG A 5 3.20 -11.34 -22.34
C ARG A 5 4.16 -12.06 -21.38
N ARG A 6 5.33 -11.47 -21.16
CA ARG A 6 6.21 -11.88 -20.07
C ARG A 6 5.56 -11.60 -18.70
N PRO A 7 5.78 -12.44 -17.68
CA PRO A 7 5.17 -12.29 -16.37
C PRO A 7 5.58 -10.99 -15.66
N ILE A 8 4.75 -10.53 -14.73
CA ILE A 8 5.12 -9.54 -13.73
C ILE A 8 5.44 -10.25 -12.43
N LEU A 9 6.63 -10.02 -11.88
CA LEU A 9 7.03 -10.55 -10.58
C LEU A 9 6.55 -9.62 -9.46
N VAL A 10 5.81 -10.16 -8.50
CA VAL A 10 5.23 -9.41 -7.38
C VAL A 10 5.83 -9.90 -6.07
N PHE A 11 6.48 -8.98 -5.35
CA PHE A 11 6.91 -9.21 -3.97
C PHE A 11 5.79 -8.85 -2.99
N GLY A 12 5.79 -9.49 -1.81
CA GLY A 12 4.79 -9.25 -0.77
C GLY A 12 3.36 -9.64 -1.21
N ALA A 13 3.24 -10.61 -2.12
CA ALA A 13 1.96 -11.01 -2.73
C ALA A 13 0.97 -11.64 -1.73
N THR A 14 1.44 -12.23 -0.65
CA THR A 14 0.57 -12.72 0.44
C THR A 14 0.13 -11.60 1.39
N GLY A 15 0.72 -10.41 1.27
CA GLY A 15 0.34 -9.21 2.01
C GLY A 15 -0.77 -8.40 1.33
N ARG A 16 -1.16 -7.30 1.99
CA ARG A 16 -2.26 -6.42 1.54
C ARG A 16 -2.01 -5.85 0.14
N GLN A 17 -0.92 -5.10 -0.03
CA GLN A 17 -0.62 -4.40 -1.28
C GLN A 17 -0.26 -5.37 -2.41
N GLY A 18 0.73 -6.24 -2.20
CA GLY A 18 1.17 -7.18 -3.22
C GLY A 18 0.04 -8.14 -3.64
N GLY A 19 -0.80 -8.58 -2.69
CA GLY A 19 -1.95 -9.43 -3.01
C GLY A 19 -3.01 -8.72 -3.83
N SER A 20 -3.28 -7.45 -3.55
CA SER A 20 -4.15 -6.62 -4.40
C SER A 20 -3.58 -6.47 -5.81
N VAL A 21 -2.28 -6.18 -5.92
CA VAL A 21 -1.57 -6.03 -7.21
C VAL A 21 -1.60 -7.33 -8.01
N ALA A 22 -1.24 -8.47 -7.39
CA ALA A 22 -1.28 -9.77 -8.04
C ALA A 22 -2.69 -10.10 -8.58
N LYS A 23 -3.73 -9.89 -7.77
CA LYS A 23 -5.14 -10.10 -8.18
C LYS A 23 -5.55 -9.18 -9.33
N ALA A 24 -5.18 -7.90 -9.28
CA ALA A 24 -5.50 -6.93 -10.33
C ALA A 24 -4.79 -7.27 -11.65
N LEU A 25 -3.52 -7.67 -11.59
CA LEU A 25 -2.75 -8.11 -12.75
C LEU A 25 -3.33 -9.38 -13.39
N LEU A 26 -3.70 -10.38 -12.58
CA LEU A 26 -4.38 -11.59 -13.06
C LEU A 26 -5.73 -11.26 -13.72
N LYS A 27 -6.53 -10.36 -13.12
CA LYS A 27 -7.80 -9.87 -13.71
C LYS A 27 -7.56 -9.18 -15.05
N ALA A 28 -6.47 -8.41 -15.16
CA ALA A 28 -6.02 -7.75 -16.39
C ALA A 28 -5.29 -8.69 -17.38
N ARG A 29 -5.30 -10.01 -17.12
CA ARG A 29 -4.71 -11.06 -17.97
C ARG A 29 -3.20 -10.92 -18.16
N TRP A 30 -2.50 -10.33 -17.21
CA TRP A 30 -1.04 -10.47 -17.13
C TRP A 30 -0.69 -11.84 -16.54
N PRO A 31 0.34 -12.54 -17.06
CA PRO A 31 0.95 -13.62 -16.31
C PRO A 31 1.61 -13.05 -15.06
N VAL A 32 1.41 -13.70 -13.92
CA VAL A 32 1.88 -13.20 -12.62
C VAL A 32 2.75 -14.27 -11.99
N ARG A 33 3.94 -13.85 -11.54
CA ARG A 33 4.84 -14.63 -10.72
C ARG A 33 4.90 -13.99 -9.34
N VAL A 34 4.88 -14.77 -8.27
CA VAL A 34 4.91 -14.26 -6.91
C VAL A 34 6.01 -14.95 -6.11
N LEU A 35 6.82 -14.16 -5.39
CA LEU A 35 7.74 -14.71 -4.40
C LEU A 35 6.98 -14.94 -3.09
N VAL A 36 7.00 -16.16 -2.59
CA VAL A 36 6.31 -16.56 -1.35
C VAL A 36 7.26 -17.28 -0.40
N LEU A 37 7.12 -16.97 0.90
CA LEU A 37 7.91 -17.61 1.94
C LEU A 37 7.42 -19.04 2.23
N ASP A 38 6.10 -19.25 2.26
CA ASP A 38 5.48 -20.55 2.46
C ASP A 38 4.46 -20.81 1.35
N PRO A 39 4.73 -21.72 0.39
CA PRO A 39 3.82 -22.02 -0.71
C PRO A 39 2.56 -22.79 -0.26
N SER A 40 2.50 -23.25 0.98
CA SER A 40 1.37 -23.98 1.56
C SER A 40 0.41 -23.10 2.36
N ASP A 41 0.77 -21.84 2.66
CA ASP A 41 -0.12 -20.93 3.37
C ASP A 41 -1.37 -20.60 2.54
N LEU A 42 -2.46 -20.25 3.23
CA LEU A 42 -3.77 -20.02 2.59
C LEU A 42 -3.71 -18.93 1.51
N ALA A 43 -2.86 -17.91 1.70
CA ALA A 43 -2.73 -16.81 0.77
C ALA A 43 -1.99 -17.23 -0.52
N SER A 44 -0.92 -18.02 -0.40
CA SER A 44 -0.16 -18.56 -1.53
C SER A 44 -0.97 -19.57 -2.32
N VAL A 45 -1.71 -20.45 -1.62
CA VAL A 45 -2.65 -21.39 -2.25
C VAL A 45 -3.70 -20.62 -3.06
N ALA A 46 -4.31 -19.58 -2.47
CA ALA A 46 -5.30 -18.76 -3.18
C ALA A 46 -4.71 -18.04 -4.41
N LEU A 47 -3.45 -17.60 -4.35
CA LEU A 47 -2.76 -16.98 -5.50
C LEU A 47 -2.51 -18.00 -6.62
N ARG A 48 -2.04 -19.20 -6.27
CA ARG A 48 -1.84 -20.31 -7.23
C ARG A 48 -3.15 -20.71 -7.90
N ASP A 49 -4.21 -20.87 -7.11
CA ASP A 49 -5.53 -21.26 -7.60
C ASP A 49 -6.15 -20.15 -8.48
N ALA A 50 -5.77 -18.88 -8.26
CA ALA A 50 -6.10 -17.76 -9.13
C ALA A 50 -5.23 -17.67 -10.41
N GLY A 51 -4.22 -18.54 -10.55
CA GLY A 51 -3.37 -18.67 -11.74
C GLY A 51 -1.99 -18.01 -11.65
N ALA A 52 -1.52 -17.63 -10.45
CA ALA A 52 -0.16 -17.14 -10.27
C ALA A 52 0.87 -18.28 -10.23
N GLU A 53 2.04 -18.05 -10.82
CA GLU A 53 3.23 -18.88 -10.66
C GLU A 53 3.87 -18.59 -9.29
N LEU A 54 3.95 -19.58 -8.40
CA LEU A 54 4.62 -19.44 -7.12
C LEU A 54 6.12 -19.71 -7.25
N VAL A 55 6.94 -18.80 -6.74
CA VAL A 55 8.37 -19.02 -6.48
C VAL A 55 8.57 -19.06 -4.98
N HIS A 56 9.03 -20.21 -4.48
CA HIS A 56 9.37 -20.36 -3.08
C HIS A 56 10.74 -19.76 -2.79
N GLY A 57 10.80 -18.78 -1.88
CA GLY A 57 12.03 -18.15 -1.43
C GLY A 57 11.78 -16.98 -0.49
N SER A 58 12.84 -16.56 0.18
CA SER A 58 12.87 -15.40 1.07
C SER A 58 13.50 -14.19 0.39
N LEU A 59 13.44 -13.03 1.06
CA LEU A 59 14.12 -11.81 0.59
C LEU A 59 15.66 -11.92 0.64
N ALA A 60 16.19 -12.88 1.40
CA ALA A 60 17.62 -13.14 1.51
C ALA A 60 18.16 -14.04 0.38
N ASP A 61 17.28 -14.74 -0.35
CA ASP A 61 17.67 -15.70 -1.38
C ASP A 61 17.92 -15.00 -2.73
N THR A 62 19.03 -14.27 -2.84
CA THR A 62 19.36 -13.45 -4.02
C THR A 62 19.38 -14.25 -5.32
N ASP A 63 19.85 -15.50 -5.29
CA ASP A 63 19.88 -16.39 -6.45
C ASP A 63 18.47 -16.80 -6.91
N VAL A 64 17.56 -17.03 -5.95
CA VAL A 64 16.15 -17.33 -6.22
C VAL A 64 15.47 -16.10 -6.81
N ILE A 65 15.74 -14.91 -6.26
CA ILE A 65 15.21 -13.64 -6.78
C ILE A 65 15.71 -13.38 -8.21
N ALA A 66 17.02 -13.50 -8.45
CA ALA A 66 17.61 -13.34 -9.78
C ALA A 66 17.00 -14.33 -10.78
N SER A 67 16.76 -15.57 -10.34
CA SER A 67 16.08 -16.59 -11.12
C SER A 67 14.63 -16.23 -11.43
N ALA A 68 13.90 -15.71 -10.45
CA ALA A 68 12.52 -15.26 -10.59
C ALA A 68 12.37 -14.03 -11.48
N MET A 69 13.42 -13.22 -11.63
CA MET A 69 13.45 -12.04 -12.51
C MET A 69 13.83 -12.38 -13.96
N ARG A 70 14.21 -13.63 -14.27
CA ARG A 70 14.43 -14.04 -15.66
C ARG A 70 13.11 -14.03 -16.43
N ASP A 71 13.18 -13.46 -17.62
CA ASP A 71 12.08 -13.38 -18.59
C ASP A 71 10.80 -12.71 -18.06
N VAL A 72 10.91 -11.81 -17.08
CA VAL A 72 9.77 -10.99 -16.61
C VAL A 72 9.67 -9.69 -17.41
N HIS A 73 8.45 -9.19 -17.57
CA HIS A 73 8.20 -7.86 -18.13
C HIS A 73 8.56 -6.78 -17.10
N GLY A 74 8.12 -6.97 -15.86
CA GLY A 74 8.31 -5.98 -14.80
C GLY A 74 8.26 -6.59 -13.40
N VAL A 75 8.55 -5.75 -12.42
CA VAL A 75 8.58 -6.13 -11.00
C VAL A 75 7.77 -5.12 -10.21
N PHE A 76 6.87 -5.61 -9.35
CA PHE A 76 6.29 -4.82 -8.27
C PHE A 76 6.96 -5.18 -6.94
N SER A 77 7.60 -4.20 -6.32
CA SER A 77 8.31 -4.35 -5.05
C SER A 77 7.58 -3.64 -3.91
N VAL A 78 7.15 -4.40 -2.90
CA VAL A 78 6.70 -3.90 -1.61
C VAL A 78 7.28 -4.79 -0.51
N LEU A 79 7.79 -4.16 0.55
CA LEU A 79 8.45 -4.85 1.64
C LEU A 79 7.53 -5.04 2.85
N PRO A 80 7.70 -6.12 3.64
CA PRO A 80 6.98 -6.33 4.89
C PRO A 80 7.22 -5.20 5.90
N ALA A 81 6.16 -4.79 6.59
CA ALA A 81 6.23 -3.69 7.57
C ALA A 81 6.89 -4.06 8.91
N ASN A 82 7.20 -5.34 9.13
CA ASN A 82 7.84 -5.85 10.35
C ASN A 82 9.36 -5.95 10.25
N LEU A 83 9.96 -5.58 9.12
CA LEU A 83 11.40 -5.48 8.98
C LEU A 83 11.96 -4.33 9.83
N SER A 84 13.19 -4.48 10.30
CA SER A 84 13.95 -3.32 10.78
C SER A 84 14.22 -2.34 9.63
N ALA A 85 14.50 -1.08 9.95
CA ALA A 85 14.82 -0.08 8.94
C ALA A 85 16.05 -0.47 8.09
N GLU A 86 17.04 -1.13 8.69
CA GLU A 86 18.24 -1.59 8.01
C GLU A 86 17.94 -2.74 7.05
N GLU A 87 17.15 -3.73 7.48
CA GLU A 87 16.69 -4.81 6.61
C GLU A 87 15.82 -4.30 5.47
N GLU A 88 14.93 -3.34 5.74
CA GLU A 88 14.08 -2.76 4.70
C GLU A 88 14.92 -2.09 3.61
N VAL A 89 15.92 -1.29 4.00
CA VAL A 89 16.86 -0.69 3.05
C VAL A 89 17.62 -1.78 2.30
N HIS A 90 18.22 -2.74 3.02
CA HIS A 90 19.02 -3.80 2.43
C HIS A 90 18.26 -4.61 1.37
N TYR A 91 17.08 -5.12 1.72
CA TYR A 91 16.27 -5.91 0.77
C TYR A 91 15.70 -5.03 -0.34
N GLY A 92 15.30 -3.80 -0.04
CA GLY A 92 14.76 -2.86 -1.03
C GLY A 92 15.77 -2.51 -2.12
N THR A 93 17.01 -2.20 -1.74
CA THR A 93 18.08 -1.90 -2.70
C THR A 93 18.53 -3.15 -3.44
N SER A 94 18.65 -4.29 -2.76
CA SER A 94 19.03 -5.58 -3.38
C SER A 94 18.05 -6.00 -4.49
N ILE A 95 16.73 -5.89 -4.23
CA ILE A 95 15.71 -6.19 -5.24
C ILE A 95 15.80 -5.22 -6.43
N ALA A 96 16.05 -3.93 -6.17
CA ALA A 96 16.19 -2.94 -7.25
C ALA A 96 17.45 -3.19 -8.10
N ASP A 97 18.57 -3.58 -7.48
CA ASP A 97 19.81 -3.93 -8.16
C ASP A 97 19.63 -5.16 -9.05
N LEU A 98 19.00 -6.21 -8.53
CA LEU A 98 18.70 -7.42 -9.29
C LEU A 98 17.77 -7.11 -10.47
N ALA A 99 16.76 -6.26 -10.26
CA ALA A 99 15.87 -5.82 -11.33
C ALA A 99 16.64 -5.09 -12.46
N ALA A 100 17.59 -4.22 -12.10
CA ALA A 100 18.42 -3.50 -13.07
C ALA A 100 19.35 -4.46 -13.83
N GLN A 101 19.96 -5.43 -13.13
CA GLN A 101 20.82 -6.45 -13.72
C GLN A 101 20.04 -7.38 -14.68
N SER A 102 18.80 -7.73 -14.34
CA SER A 102 17.91 -8.56 -15.16
C SER A 102 17.31 -7.82 -16.36
N ARG A 103 17.55 -6.51 -16.50
CA ARG A 103 17.07 -5.68 -17.63
C ARG A 103 15.56 -5.80 -17.88
N ILE A 104 14.79 -5.80 -16.80
CA ILE A 104 13.33 -5.76 -16.88
C ILE A 104 12.86 -4.45 -17.52
N GLU A 105 11.64 -4.42 -18.05
CA GLU A 105 11.14 -3.23 -18.72
C GLU A 105 10.65 -2.15 -17.76
N HIS A 106 10.12 -2.54 -16.59
CA HIS A 106 9.49 -1.60 -15.67
C HIS A 106 9.56 -2.10 -14.22
N PHE A 107 10.15 -1.29 -13.33
CA PHE A 107 10.19 -1.52 -11.90
C PHE A 107 9.22 -0.59 -11.19
N ILE A 108 8.24 -1.12 -10.46
CA ILE A 108 7.32 -0.32 -9.66
C ILE A 108 7.60 -0.60 -8.17
N TYR A 109 8.01 0.43 -7.44
CA TYR A 109 8.25 0.35 -6.00
C TYR A 109 7.13 1.02 -5.21
N SER A 110 6.58 0.30 -4.23
CA SER A 110 5.65 0.87 -3.26
C SER A 110 6.39 1.44 -2.06
N SER A 111 6.46 2.76 -2.05
CA SER A 111 6.96 3.59 -0.97
C SER A 111 5.82 3.95 0.01
N GLY A 112 5.84 5.14 0.62
CA GLY A 112 4.78 5.66 1.47
C GLY A 112 4.66 7.18 1.33
N ALA A 113 3.44 7.70 1.44
CA ALA A 113 3.19 9.13 1.31
C ALA A 113 3.81 10.01 2.42
N SER A 114 4.26 9.40 3.53
CA SER A 114 5.01 10.08 4.57
C SER A 114 6.44 10.45 4.15
N VAL A 115 6.94 9.95 3.02
CA VAL A 115 8.25 10.34 2.47
C VAL A 115 8.19 11.80 2.02
N GLY A 116 8.97 12.64 2.70
CA GLY A 116 9.25 14.02 2.32
C GLY A 116 10.60 14.18 1.61
N ASP A 117 10.97 15.42 1.33
CA ASP A 117 12.19 15.76 0.58
C ASP A 117 13.49 15.68 1.40
N ARG A 118 13.36 15.50 2.72
CA ARG A 118 14.48 15.47 3.66
C ARG A 118 14.40 14.25 4.58
N LEU A 119 15.56 13.68 4.88
CA LEU A 119 15.67 12.67 5.92
C LEU A 119 15.35 13.28 7.29
N THR A 120 14.60 12.52 8.08
CA THR A 120 14.11 12.88 9.41
C THR A 120 15.14 12.61 10.52
N GLY A 121 16.13 11.75 10.25
CA GLY A 121 17.05 11.22 11.26
C GLY A 121 16.48 10.04 12.04
N VAL A 122 15.21 9.68 11.83
CA VAL A 122 14.56 8.52 12.44
C VAL A 122 14.64 7.35 11.46
N PRO A 123 15.36 6.24 11.78
CA PRO A 123 15.63 5.18 10.82
C PRO A 123 14.39 4.62 10.11
N ARG A 124 13.29 4.42 10.84
CA ARG A 124 12.03 3.89 10.28
C ARG A 124 11.39 4.81 9.23
N PHE A 125 11.51 6.12 9.39
CA PHE A 125 10.98 7.08 8.41
C PHE A 125 11.95 7.30 7.24
N ASP A 126 13.23 7.03 7.46
CA ASP A 126 14.30 7.25 6.47
C ASP A 126 14.60 6.03 5.59
N ALA A 127 14.04 4.86 5.88
CA ALA A 127 14.25 3.64 5.10
C ALA A 127 13.73 3.78 3.64
N LYS A 128 12.46 4.14 3.47
CA LYS A 128 11.86 4.32 2.13
C LYS A 128 12.52 5.42 1.29
N PRO A 129 12.78 6.64 1.83
CA PRO A 129 13.51 7.68 1.09
C PRO A 129 14.88 7.20 0.58
N ARG A 130 15.60 6.38 1.36
CA ARG A 130 16.89 5.79 0.94
C ARG A 130 16.72 4.81 -0.22
N ILE A 131 15.72 3.93 -0.16
CA ILE A 131 15.40 3.00 -1.24
C ILE A 131 15.00 3.76 -2.51
N GLU A 132 14.16 4.79 -2.38
CA GLU A 132 13.78 5.64 -3.51
C GLU A 132 14.99 6.34 -4.16
N ALA A 133 15.91 6.87 -3.35
CA ALA A 133 17.13 7.51 -3.85
C ALA A 133 18.02 6.50 -4.59
N HIS A 134 18.15 5.28 -4.07
CA HIS A 134 18.87 4.20 -4.72
C HIS A 134 18.26 3.84 -6.07
N ILE A 135 16.94 3.63 -6.13
CA ILE A 135 16.22 3.32 -7.38
C ILE A 135 16.46 4.39 -8.44
N ARG A 136 16.44 5.68 -8.07
CA ARG A 136 16.69 6.79 -9.00
C ARG A 136 18.12 6.83 -9.55
N ALA A 137 19.08 6.24 -8.86
CA ALA A 137 20.47 6.16 -9.30
C ALA A 137 20.74 4.98 -10.25
N LEU A 138 19.81 4.03 -10.36
CA LEU A 138 19.94 2.85 -11.22
C LEU A 138 19.54 3.17 -12.67
N SER A 139 20.21 2.53 -13.62
CA SER A 139 19.85 2.56 -15.04
C SER A 139 18.67 1.62 -15.33
N ILE A 140 17.51 1.90 -14.72
CA ILE A 140 16.27 1.14 -14.87
C ILE A 140 15.06 2.06 -15.03
N THR A 141 14.09 1.68 -15.85
CA THR A 141 12.80 2.38 -15.92
C THR A 141 12.01 2.08 -14.64
N ALA A 142 11.89 3.06 -13.76
CA ALA A 142 11.18 2.91 -12.49
C ALA A 142 9.99 3.85 -12.34
N THR A 143 8.98 3.40 -11.59
CA THR A 143 7.91 4.22 -11.02
C THR A 143 7.88 4.03 -9.52
N ILE A 144 7.74 5.12 -8.77
CA ILE A 144 7.62 5.09 -7.32
C ILE A 144 6.19 5.51 -6.96
N VAL A 145 5.44 4.59 -6.36
CA VAL A 145 4.10 4.87 -5.86
C VAL A 145 4.16 5.13 -4.37
N ARG A 146 3.49 6.19 -3.93
CA ARG A 146 3.40 6.61 -2.53
C ARG A 146 1.92 6.59 -2.09
N PRO A 147 1.38 5.43 -1.69
CA PRO A 147 0.01 5.37 -1.20
C PRO A 147 -0.21 6.26 0.03
N MET A 148 -1.37 6.91 0.10
CA MET A 148 -1.83 7.61 1.31
C MET A 148 -2.26 6.59 2.39
N ILE A 149 -2.83 7.08 3.50
CA ILE A 149 -3.30 6.23 4.61
C ILE A 149 -4.31 5.19 4.10
N PHE A 150 -4.13 3.93 4.50
CA PHE A 150 -5.03 2.87 4.07
C PHE A 150 -6.39 2.95 4.78
N MET A 151 -7.48 2.81 4.03
CA MET A 151 -8.84 2.72 4.62
C MET A 151 -8.94 1.55 5.62
N GLU A 152 -8.20 0.47 5.35
CA GLU A 152 -8.06 -0.71 6.21
C GLU A 152 -7.49 -0.38 7.61
N MET A 153 -6.81 0.75 7.79
CA MET A 153 -6.33 1.18 9.11
C MET A 153 -7.46 1.74 9.99
N LEU A 154 -8.52 2.28 9.38
CA LEU A 154 -9.65 2.88 10.10
C LEU A 154 -10.58 1.83 10.74
N VAL A 155 -10.52 0.58 10.28
CA VAL A 155 -11.35 -0.55 10.75
C VAL A 155 -10.52 -1.63 11.45
N ARG A 156 -9.43 -1.24 12.11
CA ARG A 156 -8.62 -2.19 12.88
C ARG A 156 -9.36 -2.55 14.19
N PRO A 157 -9.59 -3.84 14.50
CA PRO A 157 -10.19 -4.24 15.77
C PRO A 157 -9.36 -3.73 16.97
N GLY A 158 -10.03 -3.33 18.04
CA GLY A 158 -9.40 -2.80 19.26
C GLY A 158 -9.02 -1.31 19.22
N PHE A 159 -9.40 -0.58 18.17
CA PHE A 159 -9.12 0.86 18.02
C PHE A 159 -10.35 1.76 18.27
N GLY A 160 -11.32 1.27 19.05
CA GLY A 160 -12.42 2.07 19.62
C GLY A 160 -13.79 1.93 18.94
N LEU A 161 -13.86 1.38 17.72
CA LEU A 161 -15.11 1.23 16.98
C LEU A 161 -16.12 0.31 17.67
N ASP A 162 -15.63 -0.68 18.40
CA ASP A 162 -16.39 -1.59 19.26
C ASP A 162 -17.12 -0.83 20.38
N GLY A 163 -16.49 0.22 20.91
CA GLY A 163 -17.05 1.17 21.87
C GLY A 163 -17.78 2.38 21.25
N GLY A 164 -17.99 2.39 19.93
CA GLY A 164 -18.69 3.47 19.23
C GLY A 164 -17.86 4.75 19.07
N ARG A 165 -16.53 4.64 19.00
CA ARG A 165 -15.62 5.78 18.87
C ARG A 165 -14.61 5.57 17.74
N LEU A 166 -14.34 6.62 16.97
CA LEU A 166 -13.24 6.69 16.03
C LEU A 166 -12.23 7.71 16.55
N ILE A 167 -11.04 7.25 16.94
CA ILE A 167 -9.96 8.11 17.44
C ILE A 167 -8.95 8.34 16.32
N SER A 168 -8.58 9.61 16.09
CA SER A 168 -7.73 10.02 14.98
C SER A 168 -6.65 11.02 15.40
N LEU A 169 -5.68 11.25 14.51
CA LEU A 169 -4.57 12.20 14.70
C LEU A 169 -4.93 13.64 14.29
N ILE A 170 -5.96 13.82 13.47
CA ILE A 170 -6.30 15.11 12.87
C ILE A 170 -7.51 15.76 13.56
N ARG A 171 -7.62 17.08 13.42
CA ARG A 171 -8.81 17.83 13.87
C ARG A 171 -10.05 17.46 13.05
N PRO A 172 -11.27 17.53 13.62
CA PRO A 172 -12.50 17.09 12.93
C PRO A 172 -12.78 17.79 11.59
N ASP A 173 -12.36 19.04 11.45
CA ASP A 173 -12.51 19.91 10.29
C ASP A 173 -11.39 19.71 9.24
N HIS A 174 -10.30 19.05 9.61
CA HIS A 174 -9.18 18.80 8.71
C HIS A 174 -9.44 17.61 7.78
N SER A 175 -9.09 17.73 6.50
CA SER A 175 -9.23 16.65 5.53
C SER A 175 -7.99 15.77 5.45
N ILE A 176 -8.19 14.45 5.37
CA ILE A 176 -7.15 13.49 5.03
C ILE A 176 -7.47 12.74 3.76
N GLN A 177 -6.43 12.21 3.14
CA GLN A 177 -6.54 11.40 1.94
C GLN A 177 -6.31 9.93 2.27
N LEU A 178 -7.21 9.10 1.76
CA LEU A 178 -7.26 7.68 2.05
C LEU A 178 -7.05 6.89 0.78
N THR A 179 -6.45 5.71 0.89
CA THR A 179 -6.28 4.76 -0.21
C THR A 179 -6.93 3.44 0.19
N ALA A 180 -7.85 2.92 -0.62
CA ALA A 180 -8.27 1.54 -0.48
C ALA A 180 -7.13 0.64 -1.01
N VAL A 181 -6.71 -0.38 -0.25
CA VAL A 181 -5.64 -1.27 -0.72
C VAL A 181 -5.97 -1.89 -2.08
N GLU A 182 -7.25 -2.18 -2.33
CA GLU A 182 -7.73 -2.70 -3.61
C GLU A 182 -7.41 -1.78 -4.80
N ASP A 183 -7.49 -0.46 -4.61
CA ASP A 183 -7.22 0.51 -5.65
C ASP A 183 -5.72 0.61 -5.96
N ILE A 184 -4.84 0.31 -4.99
CA ILE A 184 -3.39 0.21 -5.23
C ILE A 184 -3.13 -0.81 -6.33
N GLY A 185 -3.74 -1.99 -6.25
CA GLY A 185 -3.57 -3.02 -7.27
C GLY A 185 -4.09 -2.60 -8.64
N LYS A 186 -5.27 -1.97 -8.70
CA LYS A 186 -5.85 -1.51 -9.98
C LYS A 186 -5.01 -0.42 -10.62
N ILE A 187 -4.55 0.56 -9.84
CA ILE A 187 -3.70 1.65 -10.33
C ILE A 187 -2.33 1.09 -10.78
N VAL A 188 -1.68 0.22 -10.00
CA VAL A 188 -0.40 -0.40 -10.39
C VAL A 188 -0.56 -1.24 -11.67
N ALA A 189 -1.66 -1.98 -11.83
CA ALA A 189 -1.94 -2.71 -13.06
C ALA A 189 -2.08 -1.77 -14.27
N ALA A 190 -2.70 -0.60 -14.10
CA ALA A 190 -2.76 0.44 -15.12
C ALA A 190 -1.36 1.02 -15.44
N MET A 191 -0.49 1.14 -14.44
CA MET A 191 0.90 1.61 -14.65
C MET A 191 1.73 0.65 -15.50
N PHE A 192 1.59 -0.67 -15.28
CA PHE A 192 2.22 -1.66 -16.15
C PHE A 192 1.63 -1.67 -17.57
N ALA A 193 0.35 -1.32 -17.72
CA ALA A 193 -0.30 -1.25 -19.03
C ALA A 193 0.14 -0.03 -19.88
N ASP A 194 0.53 1.08 -19.24
CA ASP A 194 0.98 2.30 -19.90
C ASP A 194 2.35 2.78 -19.37
N LYS A 195 3.37 1.94 -19.54
CA LYS A 195 4.76 2.22 -19.12
C LYS A 195 5.26 3.62 -19.51
N PRO A 196 5.09 4.12 -20.76
CA PRO A 196 5.60 5.43 -21.15
C PRO A 196 5.06 6.59 -20.30
N LEU A 197 3.81 6.50 -19.84
CA LEU A 197 3.20 7.52 -18.98
C LEU A 197 3.83 7.59 -17.58
N PHE A 198 4.37 6.48 -17.09
CA PHE A 198 4.86 6.35 -15.71
C PHE A 198 6.37 6.19 -15.57
N ALA A 199 7.10 6.09 -16.68
CA ALA A 199 8.56 5.97 -16.66
C ALA A 199 9.20 7.18 -15.95
N GLY A 200 9.96 6.91 -14.87
CA GLY A 200 10.63 7.94 -14.08
C GLY A 200 9.72 8.72 -13.13
N VAL A 201 8.43 8.38 -13.04
CA VAL A 201 7.45 9.14 -12.24
C VAL A 201 7.46 8.69 -10.78
N THR A 202 7.42 9.65 -9.86
CA THR A 202 7.03 9.44 -8.46
C THR A 202 5.66 10.06 -8.25
N LEU A 203 4.68 9.29 -7.77
CA LEU A 203 3.32 9.80 -7.54
C LEU A 203 2.72 9.32 -6.22
N LYS A 204 1.99 10.23 -5.57
CA LYS A 204 1.08 9.87 -4.49
C LYS A 204 -0.23 9.38 -5.08
N ILE A 205 -0.80 8.34 -4.46
CA ILE A 205 -2.08 7.75 -4.88
C ILE A 205 -3.06 7.76 -3.71
N ALA A 206 -4.30 8.11 -4.01
CA ALA A 206 -5.41 8.17 -3.07
C ALA A 206 -6.70 7.73 -3.76
N SER A 207 -7.60 7.15 -3.00
CA SER A 207 -8.94 6.75 -3.42
C SER A 207 -10.00 7.78 -3.05
N ASP A 208 -9.83 8.44 -1.90
CA ASP A 208 -10.79 9.41 -1.38
C ASP A 208 -10.14 10.50 -0.53
N ARG A 209 -10.91 11.56 -0.27
CA ARG A 209 -10.55 12.62 0.67
C ARG A 209 -11.74 12.93 1.57
N VAL A 210 -11.52 12.84 2.88
CA VAL A 210 -12.56 13.01 3.90
C VAL A 210 -12.04 13.79 5.10
N THR A 211 -12.91 14.58 5.70
CA THR A 211 -12.71 15.22 7.00
C THR A 211 -13.05 14.27 8.15
N GLY A 212 -12.69 14.65 9.38
CA GLY A 212 -13.13 13.95 10.59
C GLY A 212 -14.66 13.91 10.74
N HIS A 213 -15.36 14.99 10.37
CA HIS A 213 -16.82 15.02 10.35
C HIS A 213 -17.41 14.05 9.31
N GLU A 214 -16.81 13.96 8.12
CA GLU A 214 -17.27 13.03 7.09
C GLU A 214 -16.97 11.57 7.45
N LEU A 215 -15.86 11.31 8.15
CA LEU A 215 -15.57 10.03 8.76
C LEU A 215 -16.67 9.65 9.77
N GLU A 216 -16.97 10.54 10.72
CA GLU A 216 -18.03 10.32 11.72
C GLU A 216 -19.36 9.93 11.07
N ALA A 217 -19.78 10.71 10.07
CA ALA A 217 -21.03 10.49 9.35
C ALA A 217 -21.03 9.15 8.59
N ALA A 218 -19.95 8.84 7.86
CA ALA A 218 -19.84 7.60 7.09
C ALA A 218 -19.87 6.37 7.98
N PHE A 219 -19.13 6.39 9.09
CA PHE A 219 -19.11 5.28 10.04
C PHE A 219 -20.45 5.13 10.77
N THR A 220 -21.08 6.22 11.19
CA THR A 220 -22.39 6.20 11.86
C THR A 220 -23.47 5.59 10.96
N GLU A 221 -23.53 6.04 9.70
CA GLU A 221 -24.50 5.55 8.73
C GLU A 221 -24.31 4.05 8.47
N VAL A 222 -23.08 3.62 8.18
CA VAL A 222 -22.81 2.23 7.79
C VAL A 222 -22.90 1.28 9.00
N ALA A 223 -22.55 1.73 10.21
CA ALA A 223 -22.67 0.94 11.43
C ALA A 223 -24.12 0.81 11.92
N GLY A 224 -25.03 1.69 11.50
CA GLY A 224 -26.41 1.74 11.99
C GLY A 224 -26.53 2.18 13.45
N ARG A 225 -25.46 2.76 14.02
CA ARG A 225 -25.39 3.31 15.37
C ARG A 225 -24.40 4.48 15.40
N THR A 226 -24.56 5.41 16.34
CA THR A 226 -23.64 6.53 16.49
C THR A 226 -22.21 6.06 16.72
N ILE A 227 -21.30 6.52 15.87
CA ILE A 227 -19.85 6.41 16.05
C ILE A 227 -19.34 7.84 16.24
N THR A 228 -18.75 8.15 17.40
CA THR A 228 -18.26 9.50 17.70
C THR A 228 -16.82 9.66 17.25
N TYR A 229 -16.51 10.73 16.53
CA TYR A 229 -15.15 11.08 16.16
C TYR A 229 -14.47 11.87 17.27
N SER A 230 -13.21 11.54 17.57
CA SER A 230 -12.39 12.34 18.47
C SER A 230 -10.94 12.35 18.03
N ARG A 231 -10.26 13.47 18.24
CA ARG A 231 -8.80 13.55 18.07
C ARG A 231 -8.11 13.07 19.34
N PHE A 232 -6.91 12.50 19.22
CA PHE A 232 -6.02 12.35 20.37
C PHE A 232 -5.79 13.71 21.06
N PRO A 233 -5.82 13.76 22.41
CA PRO A 233 -5.43 14.95 23.15
C PRO A 233 -3.98 15.36 22.82
N ASP A 234 -3.70 16.67 22.83
CA ASP A 234 -2.36 17.18 22.53
C ASP A 234 -1.27 16.61 23.45
N GLU A 235 -1.60 16.36 24.72
CA GLU A 235 -0.70 15.72 25.69
C GLU A 235 -0.30 14.30 25.26
N VAL A 236 -1.24 13.53 24.71
CA VAL A 236 -0.99 12.17 24.22
C VAL A 236 -0.12 12.19 22.97
N LEU A 237 -0.38 13.14 22.07
CA LEU A 237 0.45 13.33 20.88
C LEU A 237 1.87 13.74 21.27
N ALA A 238 2.02 14.72 22.18
CA ALA A 238 3.33 15.20 22.63
C ALA A 238 4.14 14.13 23.39
N ALA A 239 3.48 13.20 24.08
CA ALA A 239 4.13 12.10 24.80
C ALA A 239 4.65 10.97 23.89
N ASN A 240 4.26 10.93 22.61
CA ASN A 240 4.66 9.90 21.67
C ASN A 240 5.20 10.50 20.36
N ILE A 241 6.51 10.37 20.16
CA ILE A 241 7.22 10.97 19.02
C ILE A 241 6.66 10.52 17.65
N ASP A 242 6.24 9.25 17.54
CA ASP A 242 5.69 8.71 16.30
C ASP A 242 4.29 9.31 16.04
N LEU A 243 3.43 9.43 17.07
CA LEU A 243 2.11 10.06 16.93
C LEU A 243 2.22 11.55 16.63
N ALA A 244 3.11 12.28 17.30
CA ALA A 244 3.38 13.68 17.04
C ALA A 244 3.84 13.90 15.58
N HIS A 245 4.80 13.09 15.12
CA HIS A 245 5.32 13.18 13.76
C HIS A 245 4.21 12.88 12.73
N MET A 246 3.39 11.85 12.95
CA MET A 246 2.29 11.52 12.05
C MET A 246 1.20 12.60 12.03
N ALA A 247 0.83 13.15 13.19
CA ALA A 247 -0.14 14.24 13.27
C ALA A 247 0.35 15.49 12.53
N SER A 248 1.59 15.91 12.75
CA SER A 248 2.21 17.02 12.02
C SER A 248 2.29 16.75 10.52
N SER A 249 2.63 15.53 10.12
CA SER A 249 2.69 15.13 8.70
C SER A 249 1.34 15.21 8.00
N LEU A 250 0.26 14.91 8.71
CA LEU A 250 -1.12 14.98 8.20
C LEU A 250 -1.67 16.40 8.14
N GLU A 251 -1.26 17.27 9.05
CA GLU A 251 -1.71 18.67 9.11
C GLU A 251 -0.98 19.51 8.04
N ASP A 252 0.36 19.51 8.04
CA ASP A 252 1.17 20.43 7.21
C ASP A 252 2.35 19.75 6.48
N GLY A 253 2.44 18.42 6.53
CA GLY A 253 3.58 17.68 5.96
C GLY A 253 3.24 16.85 4.72
N PRO A 254 4.06 15.84 4.40
CA PRO A 254 3.88 15.03 3.20
C PRO A 254 2.51 14.35 3.09
N LEU A 255 1.84 14.02 4.21
CA LEU A 255 0.52 13.40 4.17
C LEU A 255 -0.62 14.41 3.88
N ALA A 256 -0.35 15.72 3.97
CA ALA A 256 -1.28 16.79 3.60
C ALA A 256 -1.24 17.11 2.09
N GLU A 257 -0.21 16.69 1.36
CA GLU A 257 -0.04 17.01 -0.06
C GLU A 257 -1.19 16.49 -0.92
N TYR A 258 -1.79 17.39 -1.71
CA TYR A 258 -2.95 17.13 -2.55
C TYR A 258 -2.67 16.03 -3.61
N VAL A 259 -3.55 15.02 -3.65
CA VAL A 259 -3.67 14.05 -4.74
C VAL A 259 -4.89 14.38 -5.60
N ASP A 260 -4.71 14.43 -6.92
CA ASP A 260 -5.80 14.64 -7.89
C ASP A 260 -6.64 13.36 -8.07
N LEU A 261 -7.78 13.30 -7.38
CA LEU A 261 -8.71 12.17 -7.49
C LEU A 261 -9.34 12.05 -8.88
N THR A 262 -9.38 13.11 -9.70
CA THR A 262 -9.84 13.03 -11.09
C THR A 262 -8.83 12.28 -11.95
N ALA A 263 -7.53 12.54 -11.76
CA ALA A 263 -6.47 11.76 -12.38
C ALA A 263 -6.51 10.30 -11.90
N MET A 264 -6.70 10.05 -10.61
CA MET A 264 -6.81 8.68 -10.08
C MET A 264 -8.00 7.91 -10.69
N ARG A 265 -9.16 8.55 -10.87
CA ARG A 265 -10.31 7.94 -11.57
C ARG A 265 -10.06 7.63 -13.04
N LYS A 266 -9.19 8.39 -13.71
CA LYS A 266 -8.78 8.05 -15.09
C LYS A 266 -7.95 6.77 -15.14
N LEU A 267 -7.10 6.55 -14.12
CA LEU A 267 -6.29 5.33 -14.00
C LEU A 267 -7.13 4.12 -13.54
N ASN A 268 -8.07 4.36 -12.64
CA ASN A 268 -8.97 3.36 -12.11
C ASN A 268 -10.40 3.91 -12.09
N PRO A 269 -11.23 3.64 -13.12
CA PRO A 269 -12.62 4.09 -13.17
C PRO A 269 -13.50 3.56 -12.02
N GLU A 270 -13.06 2.48 -11.35
CA GLU A 270 -13.72 1.88 -10.19
C GLU A 270 -13.16 2.41 -8.85
N LEU A 271 -12.53 3.60 -8.83
CA LEU A 271 -11.91 4.18 -7.63
C LEU A 271 -12.92 4.28 -6.47
N LEU A 272 -12.55 3.75 -5.32
CA LEU A 272 -13.46 3.63 -4.18
C LEU A 272 -13.50 4.91 -3.35
N SER A 273 -14.70 5.43 -3.09
CA SER A 273 -14.93 6.29 -1.93
C SER A 273 -14.86 5.48 -0.63
N LEU A 274 -14.62 6.15 0.49
CA LEU A 274 -14.70 5.53 1.82
C LEU A 274 -16.07 4.86 2.03
N ARG A 275 -17.16 5.54 1.64
CA ARG A 275 -18.52 5.03 1.80
C ARG A 275 -18.75 3.75 1.00
N SER A 276 -18.38 3.76 -0.28
CA SER A 276 -18.49 2.56 -1.14
C SER A 276 -17.60 1.42 -0.65
N TRP A 277 -16.42 1.74 -0.11
CA TRP A 277 -15.53 0.73 0.47
C TRP A 277 -16.12 0.13 1.75
N LEU A 278 -16.62 0.95 2.69
CA LEU A 278 -17.28 0.48 3.92
C LEU A 278 -18.54 -0.36 3.65
N ALA A 279 -19.29 -0.03 2.59
CA ALA A 279 -20.45 -0.79 2.15
C ALA A 279 -20.10 -2.05 1.34
N GLY A 280 -18.91 -2.09 0.75
CA GLY A 280 -18.41 -3.16 -0.12
C GLY A 280 -17.27 -3.96 0.51
N SER A 281 -16.07 -3.89 -0.09
CA SER A 281 -14.93 -4.73 0.28
C SER A 281 -14.40 -4.51 1.70
N GLY A 282 -14.67 -3.36 2.32
CA GLY A 282 -14.35 -3.06 3.72
C GLY A 282 -15.38 -3.56 4.73
N ARG A 283 -16.57 -4.02 4.29
CA ARG A 283 -17.71 -4.32 5.17
C ARG A 283 -17.40 -5.39 6.22
N GLU A 284 -16.74 -6.47 5.83
CA GLU A 284 -16.40 -7.55 6.77
C GLU A 284 -15.38 -7.09 7.83
N ALA A 285 -14.40 -6.28 7.42
CA ALA A 285 -13.41 -5.73 8.35
C ALA A 285 -14.06 -4.74 9.33
N LEU A 286 -14.95 -3.89 8.83
CA LEU A 286 -15.78 -3.03 9.66
C LEU A 286 -16.60 -3.83 10.67
N ASN A 287 -17.30 -4.88 10.24
CA ASN A 287 -18.10 -5.71 11.14
C ASN A 287 -17.24 -6.31 12.27
N ARG A 288 -16.04 -6.81 11.95
CA ARG A 288 -15.10 -7.30 12.97
C ARG A 288 -14.64 -6.21 13.93
N ALA A 289 -14.45 -4.98 13.45
CA ALA A 289 -14.05 -3.86 14.29
C ALA A 289 -15.17 -3.32 15.18
N LEU A 290 -16.44 -3.47 14.77
CA LEU A 290 -17.62 -3.07 15.53
C LEU A 290 -18.00 -4.11 16.60
N SER A 291 -17.65 -5.38 16.38
CA SER A 291 -17.85 -6.44 17.36
C SER A 291 -16.97 -6.22 18.59
N LYS A 292 -17.55 -6.30 19.78
CA LYS A 292 -16.75 -6.40 21.02
C LYS A 292 -15.86 -7.63 20.90
N VAL A 293 -14.57 -7.46 21.18
CA VAL A 293 -13.70 -8.62 21.38
C VAL A 293 -14.26 -9.36 22.58
N SER A 294 -14.92 -10.49 22.36
CA SER A 294 -15.21 -11.42 23.45
C SER A 294 -13.86 -11.85 24.01
N GLU A 295 -13.61 -11.52 25.27
CA GLU A 295 -12.45 -12.02 26.02
C GLU A 295 -12.40 -13.55 25.87
N LEU A 296 -11.33 -14.04 25.25
CA LEU A 296 -10.86 -15.42 25.35
C LEU A 296 -9.79 -15.45 26.44
#